data_AF-A0A1D2QXJ2-F1
#
_entry.id   AF-A0A1D2QXJ2-F1
#
_cell.length_a   1.000
_cell.length_b   1.000
_cell.length_c   1.000
_cell.angle_alpha   90.00
_cell.angle_beta   90.00
_cell.angle_gamma   90.00
#
_symmetry.space_group_name_H-M   'P 1'
#
loop_
_entity.id
_entity.type
_entity.pdbx_description
1 polymer ?
#
loop_
_entity_poly.entity_id
_entity_poly.type
_entity_poly.pdbx_seq_one_letter_code
_entity_poly.pdbx_strand_id
1 'polypeptide(L)'
;MKAKNIFKGDKFSVKNVEKSLIFCVLIFLIFMAFASNATAITKDDALNTLIEDVMGPSGFGPTSAYMLSEPLQPGDNVSSLEGGCNRIVANVEWFAYIDDMPNALFAHPVRCVFIDNATGNYIIYNASWPPEINDESIYLKKQNNEAISIYSILGQNYTQAYNYSALNPPEGDYGDAPDEQDAYYNLTGKFPTLYNTSNSRFNQPGANVRNTSHAMLGFSVSRETDAKDPADADGAPNLVDNDYDDRMFVIIENTTARLAFDVTVDPSAPDMTWYVNVLIDLDQNGSWQNGTMEEWVIVNLNITDNVSIGTTTTIITPGFTWWNGSVNPSPSWMRVLLSNETVNETFYNNDWDGSGNFSSGEVEDFFVFLTE
;
A
#
# COMPACT_ATOMS: atom_id res chain seq x y z
N MET A 1 -36.33 34.10 -59.15
CA MET A 1 -35.55 32.86 -58.91
C MET A 1 -36.45 31.66 -59.15
N LYS A 2 -36.10 30.79 -60.11
CA LYS A 2 -36.87 29.58 -60.44
C LYS A 2 -36.37 28.40 -59.59
N ALA A 3 -37.21 27.90 -58.68
CA ALA A 3 -36.98 26.63 -58.01
C ALA A 3 -37.39 25.47 -58.95
N LYS A 4 -36.47 24.55 -59.20
CA LYS A 4 -36.68 23.38 -60.07
C LYS A 4 -36.77 22.16 -59.16
N ASN A 5 -37.98 21.62 -59.01
CA ASN A 5 -38.23 20.36 -58.31
C ASN A 5 -37.58 19.19 -59.07
N ILE A 6 -36.66 18.49 -58.41
CA ILE A 6 -36.14 17.19 -58.85
C ILE A 6 -36.35 16.23 -57.67
N PHE A 7 -37.48 15.53 -57.67
CA PHE A 7 -37.64 14.28 -56.92
C PHE A 7 -37.94 13.19 -57.95
N LYS A 8 -36.90 12.46 -58.36
CA LYS A 8 -37.05 11.15 -59.00
C LYS A 8 -37.31 10.16 -57.87
N GLY A 9 -38.51 9.60 -57.84
CA GLY A 9 -38.85 8.50 -56.95
C GLY A 9 -38.16 7.23 -57.43
N ASP A 10 -37.01 6.93 -56.84
CA ASP A 10 -36.42 5.61 -56.95
C ASP A 10 -37.31 4.63 -56.19
N LYS A 11 -37.83 3.63 -56.91
CA LYS A 11 -38.61 2.53 -56.33
C LYS A 11 -37.69 1.78 -55.37
N PHE A 12 -37.85 2.03 -54.07
CA PHE A 12 -37.21 1.24 -53.02
C PHE A 12 -37.65 -0.22 -53.19
N SER A 13 -36.72 -1.05 -53.65
CA SER A 13 -36.95 -2.49 -53.78
C SER A 13 -37.00 -3.10 -52.39
N VAL A 14 -38.13 -3.71 -52.03
CA VAL A 14 -38.35 -4.44 -50.77
C VAL A 14 -37.23 -5.47 -50.52
N LYS A 15 -36.61 -6.01 -51.57
CA LYS A 15 -35.47 -6.94 -51.49
C LYS A 15 -34.20 -6.34 -50.88
N ASN A 16 -34.03 -5.02 -50.89
CA ASN A 16 -32.87 -4.36 -50.28
C ASN A 16 -33.05 -4.14 -48.77
N VAL A 17 -34.29 -4.02 -48.30
CA VAL A 17 -34.61 -3.89 -46.87
C VAL A 17 -34.38 -5.21 -46.13
N GLU A 18 -34.78 -6.34 -46.73
CA GLU A 18 -34.55 -7.67 -46.16
C GLU A 18 -33.06 -8.02 -46.03
N LYS A 19 -32.24 -7.67 -47.03
CA LYS A 19 -30.79 -7.88 -46.97
C LYS A 19 -30.11 -7.01 -45.91
N SER A 20 -30.58 -5.77 -45.74
CA SER A 20 -30.05 -4.86 -44.71
C SER A 20 -30.43 -5.33 -43.30
N LEU A 21 -31.64 -5.88 -43.12
CA LEU A 21 -32.08 -6.43 -41.84
C LEU A 21 -31.32 -7.70 -41.46
N ILE A 22 -31.11 -8.61 -42.42
CA ILE A 22 -30.30 -9.83 -42.20
C ILE A 22 -28.85 -9.46 -41.88
N PHE A 23 -28.28 -8.46 -42.55
CA PHE A 23 -26.92 -8.00 -42.28
C PHE A 23 -26.79 -7.35 -40.89
N CYS A 24 -27.77 -6.54 -40.46
CA CYS A 24 -27.80 -5.98 -39.10
C CYS A 24 -27.98 -7.08 -38.03
N VAL A 25 -28.82 -8.09 -38.26
CA VAL A 25 -28.99 -9.23 -37.34
C VAL A 25 -27.72 -10.07 -37.26
N LEU A 26 -27.02 -10.29 -38.38
CA LEU A 26 -25.73 -10.99 -38.37
C LEU A 26 -24.64 -10.19 -37.65
N ILE A 27 -24.56 -8.88 -37.84
CA ILE A 27 -23.64 -8.03 -37.08
C ILE A 27 -23.97 -8.07 -35.59
N PHE A 28 -25.25 -8.01 -35.22
CA PHE A 28 -25.69 -8.09 -33.82
C PHE A 28 -25.39 -9.45 -33.19
N LEU A 29 -25.56 -10.55 -33.93
CA LEU A 29 -25.19 -11.90 -33.49
C LEU A 29 -23.67 -12.10 -33.41
N ILE A 30 -22.90 -11.47 -34.29
CA ILE A 30 -21.43 -11.47 -34.22
C ILE A 30 -20.97 -10.67 -32.99
N PHE A 31 -21.57 -9.51 -32.70
CA PHE A 31 -21.29 -8.74 -31.47
C PHE A 31 -21.69 -9.50 -30.19
N MET A 32 -22.78 -10.28 -30.19
CA MET A 32 -23.11 -11.16 -29.07
C MET A 32 -22.17 -12.36 -28.93
N ALA A 33 -21.63 -12.88 -30.03
CA ALA A 33 -20.69 -14.02 -30.01
C ALA A 33 -19.29 -13.64 -29.49
N PHE A 34 -18.99 -12.35 -29.36
CA PHE A 34 -17.78 -11.82 -28.73
C PHE A 34 -18.05 -11.21 -27.36
N ALA A 35 -19.17 -11.53 -26.71
CA ALA A 35 -19.23 -11.40 -25.25
C ALA A 35 -18.19 -12.38 -24.69
N SER A 36 -16.95 -11.92 -24.57
CA SER A 36 -15.91 -12.63 -23.85
C SER A 36 -16.50 -12.96 -22.50
N ASN A 37 -16.47 -14.23 -22.11
CA ASN A 37 -16.66 -14.58 -20.72
C ASN A 37 -15.55 -13.85 -19.97
N ALA A 38 -15.87 -12.67 -19.41
CA ALA A 38 -14.95 -11.97 -18.54
C ALA A 38 -14.56 -12.99 -17.48
N THR A 39 -13.26 -13.24 -17.40
CA THR A 39 -12.77 -14.17 -16.38
C THR A 39 -13.02 -13.49 -15.04
N ALA A 40 -13.54 -14.24 -14.07
CA ALA A 40 -13.71 -13.72 -12.72
C ALA A 40 -12.41 -13.08 -12.23
N ILE A 41 -12.52 -11.94 -11.55
CA ILE A 41 -11.39 -11.28 -10.92
C ILE A 41 -10.82 -12.18 -9.83
N THR A 42 -9.51 -12.13 -9.66
CA THR A 42 -8.82 -12.89 -8.63
C THR A 42 -8.93 -12.20 -7.27
N LYS A 43 -8.48 -12.89 -6.21
CA LYS A 43 -8.34 -12.30 -4.87
C LYS A 43 -7.41 -11.10 -4.87
N ASP A 44 -6.31 -11.17 -5.64
CA ASP A 44 -5.35 -10.08 -5.76
C ASP A 44 -5.96 -8.89 -6.50
N ASP A 45 -6.76 -9.11 -7.55
CA ASP A 45 -7.50 -8.04 -8.24
C ASP A 45 -8.51 -7.35 -7.29
N ALA A 46 -9.21 -8.11 -6.45
CA ALA A 46 -10.13 -7.57 -5.45
C ALA A 46 -9.40 -6.78 -4.36
N LEU A 47 -8.24 -7.27 -3.92
CA LEU A 47 -7.37 -6.59 -2.95
C LEU A 47 -6.84 -5.27 -3.51
N ASN A 48 -6.38 -5.26 -4.77
CA ASN A 48 -5.93 -4.04 -5.45
C ASN A 48 -7.06 -3.03 -5.56
N THR A 49 -8.26 -3.47 -5.98
CA THR A 49 -9.46 -2.62 -6.01
C THR A 49 -9.77 -2.01 -4.64
N LEU A 50 -9.68 -2.80 -3.57
CA LEU A 50 -9.91 -2.32 -2.21
C LEU A 50 -8.90 -1.25 -1.80
N ILE A 51 -7.61 -1.48 -2.07
CA ILE A 51 -6.54 -0.59 -1.62
C ILE A 51 -6.46 0.68 -2.47
N GLU A 52 -6.46 0.53 -3.79
CA GLU A 52 -6.28 1.62 -4.76
C GLU A 52 -7.54 2.47 -4.91
N ASP A 53 -8.69 1.84 -5.12
CA ASP A 53 -9.91 2.57 -5.48
C ASP A 53 -10.77 2.96 -4.26
N VAL A 54 -10.85 2.07 -3.25
CA VAL A 54 -11.81 2.22 -2.14
C VAL A 54 -11.18 2.89 -0.92
N MET A 55 -9.99 2.43 -0.54
CA MET A 55 -9.22 3.06 0.52
C MET A 55 -8.55 4.34 0.01
N GLY A 56 -8.19 4.38 -1.29
CA GLY A 56 -7.84 5.58 -2.05
C GLY A 56 -6.52 6.24 -1.61
N PRO A 57 -5.75 6.87 -2.52
CA PRO A 57 -4.62 7.70 -2.12
C PRO A 57 -5.11 8.83 -1.19
N SER A 58 -4.42 9.00 -0.05
CA SER A 58 -4.68 9.98 1.03
C SER A 58 -6.13 10.16 1.53
N GLY A 59 -6.44 9.48 2.64
CA GLY A 59 -7.60 9.74 3.51
C GLY A 59 -7.15 9.87 4.98
N PHE A 60 -7.70 10.84 5.71
CA PHE A 60 -7.25 11.21 7.06
C PHE A 60 -7.47 10.12 8.10
N GLY A 61 -6.36 9.65 8.68
CA GLY A 61 -6.33 8.94 9.97
C GLY A 61 -6.11 7.43 9.88
N PRO A 62 -5.82 6.79 11.03
CA PRO A 62 -5.67 5.34 11.11
C PRO A 62 -6.89 4.64 10.53
N THR A 63 -6.68 3.73 9.59
CA THR A 63 -7.73 2.86 9.03
C THR A 63 -7.28 1.40 9.14
N SER A 64 -8.21 0.50 9.44
CA SER A 64 -7.98 -0.95 9.27
C SER A 64 -9.04 -1.56 8.36
N ALA A 65 -8.74 -2.68 7.72
CA ALA A 65 -9.72 -3.41 6.92
C ALA A 65 -9.54 -4.92 7.02
N TYR A 66 -10.64 -5.64 6.81
CA TYR A 66 -10.69 -7.09 6.77
C TYR A 66 -11.40 -7.53 5.50
N MET A 67 -10.67 -8.15 4.58
CA MET A 67 -11.24 -8.73 3.36
C MET A 67 -11.33 -10.24 3.52
N LEU A 68 -12.46 -10.87 3.19
CA LEU A 68 -12.56 -12.33 3.24
C LEU A 68 -11.58 -12.97 2.25
N SER A 69 -10.95 -14.08 2.66
CA SER A 69 -10.02 -14.82 1.81
C SER A 69 -10.71 -15.57 0.66
N GLU A 70 -12.04 -15.74 0.75
CA GLU A 70 -12.90 -16.33 -0.28
C GLU A 70 -14.12 -15.43 -0.53
N PRO A 71 -14.67 -15.39 -1.75
CA PRO A 71 -15.81 -14.55 -2.05
C PRO A 71 -17.11 -15.11 -1.45
N LEU A 72 -18.00 -14.19 -1.06
CA LEU A 72 -19.37 -14.52 -0.66
C LEU A 72 -20.13 -15.16 -1.83
N GLN A 73 -21.01 -16.09 -1.48
CA GLN A 73 -21.86 -16.81 -2.41
C GLN A 73 -23.28 -16.25 -2.43
N PRO A 74 -24.03 -16.43 -3.54
CA PRO A 74 -25.45 -16.08 -3.58
C PRO A 74 -26.23 -16.74 -2.44
N GLY A 75 -26.92 -15.92 -1.65
CA GLY A 75 -27.67 -16.36 -0.47
C GLY A 75 -26.98 -16.09 0.87
N ASP A 76 -25.67 -15.79 0.88
CA ASP A 76 -25.00 -15.32 2.10
C ASP A 76 -25.63 -14.01 2.58
N ASN A 77 -25.81 -13.90 3.90
CA ASN A 77 -26.41 -12.73 4.54
C ASN A 77 -25.33 -11.92 5.24
N VAL A 78 -25.17 -10.66 4.85
CA VAL A 78 -24.35 -9.69 5.57
C VAL A 78 -25.29 -8.75 6.32
N SER A 79 -25.12 -8.65 7.63
CA SER A 79 -25.91 -7.78 8.49
C SER A 79 -25.04 -6.95 9.44
N SER A 80 -25.55 -5.82 9.92
CA SER A 80 -24.89 -5.01 10.95
C SER A 80 -25.96 -4.49 11.92
N LEU A 81 -25.59 -4.39 13.21
CA LEU A 81 -26.51 -4.05 14.30
C LEU A 81 -27.27 -2.74 14.03
N GLU A 82 -26.55 -1.71 13.58
CA GLU A 82 -27.12 -0.46 13.09
C GLU A 82 -26.28 0.06 11.91
N GLY A 83 -26.95 0.55 10.87
CA GLY A 83 -26.28 1.04 9.66
C GLY A 83 -26.55 0.21 8.41
N GLY A 84 -26.08 0.70 7.26
CA GLY A 84 -26.54 0.28 5.93
C GLY A 84 -26.04 -1.08 5.44
N CYS A 85 -25.18 -1.79 6.18
CA CYS A 85 -24.63 -3.08 5.76
C CYS A 85 -25.58 -4.25 6.01
N ASN A 86 -26.79 -4.21 5.44
CA ASN A 86 -27.80 -5.26 5.58
C ASN A 86 -28.25 -5.73 4.19
N ARG A 87 -27.71 -6.87 3.73
CA ARG A 87 -27.91 -7.37 2.37
C ARG A 87 -27.78 -8.90 2.29
N ILE A 88 -28.67 -9.51 1.51
CA ILE A 88 -28.49 -10.86 0.97
C ILE A 88 -27.72 -10.74 -0.34
N VAL A 89 -26.60 -11.44 -0.43
CA VAL A 89 -25.72 -11.48 -1.59
C VAL A 89 -26.44 -12.17 -2.75
N ALA A 90 -26.46 -11.51 -3.92
CA ALA A 90 -27.21 -11.98 -5.09
C ALA A 90 -26.32 -12.68 -6.13
N ASN A 91 -25.05 -12.29 -6.21
CA ASN A 91 -24.02 -12.81 -7.11
C ASN A 91 -22.78 -13.16 -6.29
N VAL A 92 -21.82 -13.86 -6.87
CA VAL A 92 -20.51 -14.06 -6.20
C VAL A 92 -19.83 -12.70 -6.07
N GLU A 93 -19.46 -12.31 -4.84
CA GLU A 93 -18.89 -11.00 -4.53
C GLU A 93 -17.75 -11.16 -3.51
N TRP A 94 -16.64 -10.47 -3.73
CA TRP A 94 -15.65 -10.28 -2.67
C TRP A 94 -16.19 -9.28 -1.65
N PHE A 95 -15.87 -9.50 -0.39
CA PHE A 95 -16.35 -8.69 0.71
C PHE A 95 -15.19 -8.16 1.54
N ALA A 96 -15.22 -6.86 1.83
CA ALA A 96 -14.34 -6.25 2.80
C ALA A 96 -15.12 -5.36 3.78
N TYR A 97 -14.66 -5.37 5.02
CA TYR A 97 -15.05 -4.41 6.05
C TYR A 97 -13.89 -3.43 6.24
N ILE A 98 -14.18 -2.14 6.35
CA ILE A 98 -13.21 -1.10 6.66
C ILE A 98 -13.65 -0.41 7.93
N ASP A 99 -12.73 -0.32 8.88
CA ASP A 99 -12.83 0.46 10.11
C ASP A 99 -12.08 1.77 9.91
N ASP A 100 -12.83 2.87 9.75
CA ASP A 100 -12.25 4.20 9.52
C ASP A 100 -11.77 4.86 10.84
N MET A 101 -12.04 4.22 11.99
CA MET A 101 -11.63 4.70 13.32
C MET A 101 -11.30 3.52 14.26
N PRO A 102 -10.26 2.72 13.96
CA PRO A 102 -9.98 1.45 14.66
C PRO A 102 -9.80 1.63 16.18
N ASN A 103 -9.30 2.80 16.61
CA ASN A 103 -9.12 3.13 18.01
C ASN A 103 -10.43 3.50 18.77
N ALA A 104 -11.59 3.50 18.10
CA ALA A 104 -12.86 3.86 18.70
C ALA A 104 -13.58 2.65 19.33
N LEU A 105 -13.91 2.75 20.63
CA LEU A 105 -14.46 1.64 21.42
C LEU A 105 -15.97 1.37 21.23
N PHE A 106 -16.69 2.28 20.56
CA PHE A 106 -18.15 2.22 20.38
C PHE A 106 -18.49 2.55 18.93
N ALA A 107 -19.79 2.62 18.59
CA ALA A 107 -20.25 3.00 17.25
C ALA A 107 -19.43 4.14 16.63
N HIS A 108 -18.81 3.86 15.49
CA HIS A 108 -17.92 4.75 14.76
C HIS A 108 -18.06 4.50 13.26
N PRO A 109 -17.61 5.42 12.39
CA PRO A 109 -17.72 5.23 10.95
C PRO A 109 -17.02 3.95 10.48
N VAL A 110 -17.77 3.08 9.82
CA VAL A 110 -17.26 1.87 9.16
C VAL A 110 -17.89 1.74 7.77
N ARG A 111 -17.24 0.97 6.91
CA ARG A 111 -17.70 0.71 5.54
C ARG A 111 -17.73 -0.78 5.25
N CYS A 112 -18.75 -1.23 4.53
CA CYS A 112 -18.78 -2.57 3.93
C CYS A 112 -18.70 -2.44 2.42
N VAL A 113 -17.75 -3.14 1.84
CA VAL A 113 -17.40 -3.08 0.43
C VAL A 113 -17.74 -4.43 -0.20
N PHE A 114 -18.55 -4.39 -1.25
CA PHE A 114 -18.89 -5.56 -2.06
C PHE A 114 -18.29 -5.35 -3.45
N ILE A 115 -17.37 -6.21 -3.85
CA ILE A 115 -16.69 -6.14 -5.15
C ILE A 115 -17.21 -7.30 -6.01
N ASP A 116 -17.85 -6.99 -7.13
CA ASP A 116 -18.41 -7.97 -8.03
C ASP A 116 -17.31 -8.86 -8.63
N ASN A 117 -17.42 -10.17 -8.40
CA ASN A 117 -16.39 -11.12 -8.80
C ASN A 117 -16.21 -11.23 -10.33
N ALA A 118 -17.20 -10.82 -11.13
CA ALA A 118 -17.10 -10.90 -12.59
C ALA A 118 -16.48 -9.64 -13.22
N THR A 119 -16.63 -8.49 -12.57
CA THR A 119 -16.32 -7.18 -13.18
C THR A 119 -15.36 -6.31 -12.39
N GLY A 120 -15.12 -6.59 -11.12
CA GLY A 120 -14.36 -5.72 -10.22
C GLY A 120 -15.08 -4.43 -9.81
N ASN A 121 -16.31 -4.19 -10.32
CA ASN A 121 -17.10 -3.05 -9.86
C ASN A 121 -17.48 -3.24 -8.39
N TYR A 122 -17.47 -2.16 -7.62
CA TYR A 122 -17.75 -2.24 -6.20
C TYR A 122 -18.89 -1.31 -5.76
N ILE A 123 -19.49 -1.65 -4.61
CA ILE A 123 -20.48 -0.86 -3.90
C ILE A 123 -20.06 -0.75 -2.45
N ILE A 124 -20.19 0.47 -1.89
CA ILE A 124 -19.85 0.78 -0.50
C ILE A 124 -21.13 1.09 0.27
N TYR A 125 -21.29 0.44 1.43
CA TYR A 125 -22.32 0.75 2.41
C TYR A 125 -21.67 1.33 3.66
N ASN A 126 -22.09 2.53 4.06
CA ASN A 126 -21.68 3.11 5.33
C ASN A 126 -22.50 2.51 6.48
N ALA A 127 -21.84 2.16 7.56
CA ALA A 127 -22.47 1.71 8.80
C ALA A 127 -21.76 2.32 10.01
N SER A 128 -22.21 1.94 11.21
CA SER A 128 -21.58 2.36 12.46
C SER A 128 -21.14 1.20 13.34
N TRP A 129 -21.31 -0.03 12.87
CA TRP A 129 -21.00 -1.25 13.60
C TRP A 129 -20.40 -2.31 12.67
N PRO A 130 -19.46 -3.13 13.18
CA PRO A 130 -18.91 -4.26 12.46
C PRO A 130 -20.00 -5.21 11.95
N PRO A 131 -19.83 -5.80 10.74
CA PRO A 131 -20.80 -6.71 10.17
C PRO A 131 -20.69 -8.12 10.76
N GLU A 132 -21.81 -8.83 10.65
CA GLU A 132 -21.93 -10.28 10.77
C GLU A 132 -22.18 -10.86 9.38
N ILE A 133 -21.58 -12.00 9.09
CA ILE A 133 -21.76 -12.78 7.87
C ILE A 133 -22.36 -14.12 8.29
N ASN A 134 -23.59 -14.39 7.88
CA ASN A 134 -24.34 -15.60 8.27
C ASN A 134 -24.39 -15.78 9.80
N ASP A 135 -24.72 -14.69 10.51
CA ASP A 135 -24.80 -14.62 11.99
C ASP A 135 -23.43 -14.82 12.70
N GLU A 136 -22.32 -14.75 11.98
CA GLU A 136 -20.96 -14.83 12.52
C GLU A 136 -20.21 -13.50 12.36
N SER A 137 -19.63 -12.98 13.44
CA SER A 137 -18.86 -11.73 13.42
C SER A 137 -17.65 -11.80 12.50
N ILE A 138 -17.36 -10.72 11.76
CA ILE A 138 -16.14 -10.59 10.94
C ILE A 138 -14.84 -10.80 11.77
N TYR A 139 -14.84 -10.47 13.06
CA TYR A 139 -13.68 -10.71 13.93
C TYR A 139 -13.45 -12.19 14.22
N LEU A 140 -14.51 -13.02 14.26
CA LEU A 140 -14.36 -14.47 14.38
C LEU A 140 -13.79 -15.06 13.09
N LYS A 141 -14.27 -14.60 11.93
CA LYS A 141 -13.70 -14.96 10.62
C LYS A 141 -12.20 -14.65 10.56
N LYS A 142 -11.79 -13.47 11.03
CA LYS A 142 -10.38 -13.11 11.17
C LYS A 142 -9.61 -14.08 12.08
N GLN A 143 -10.12 -14.37 13.27
CA GLN A 143 -9.47 -15.30 14.22
C GLN A 143 -9.29 -16.71 13.64
N ASN A 144 -10.18 -17.12 12.74
CA ASN A 144 -10.12 -18.41 12.03
C ASN A 144 -9.23 -18.37 10.77
N ASN A 145 -8.54 -17.26 10.49
CA ASN A 145 -7.78 -17.00 9.26
C ASN A 145 -8.63 -17.09 7.98
N GLU A 146 -9.90 -16.72 8.07
CA GLU A 146 -10.82 -16.62 6.92
C GLU A 146 -10.83 -15.20 6.32
N ALA A 147 -10.00 -14.29 6.86
CA ALA A 147 -9.87 -12.92 6.39
C ALA A 147 -8.41 -12.46 6.31
N ILE A 148 -8.12 -11.69 5.26
CA ILE A 148 -6.92 -10.89 5.06
C ILE A 148 -7.09 -9.63 5.90
N SER A 149 -6.11 -9.36 6.77
CA SER A 149 -6.09 -8.14 7.59
C SER A 149 -5.23 -7.07 6.91
N ILE A 150 -5.70 -5.83 6.92
CA ILE A 150 -5.01 -4.67 6.34
C ILE A 150 -4.95 -3.61 7.44
N TYR A 151 -3.74 -3.25 7.87
CA TYR A 151 -3.55 -2.24 8.92
C TYR A 151 -2.76 -1.08 8.36
N SER A 152 -3.23 0.15 8.61
CA SER A 152 -2.39 1.32 8.40
C SER A 152 -1.20 1.24 9.34
N ILE A 153 -0.01 1.52 8.82
CA ILE A 153 1.17 1.79 9.62
C ILE A 153 1.03 3.22 10.11
N LEU A 154 1.10 3.40 11.42
CA LEU A 154 0.95 4.71 12.04
C LEU A 154 2.31 5.23 12.45
N GLY A 155 2.64 6.43 11.97
CA GLY A 155 3.71 7.21 12.53
C GLY A 155 3.42 7.51 14.01
N GLN A 156 4.24 6.96 14.90
CA GLN A 156 4.18 7.29 16.31
C GLN A 156 5.25 8.32 16.60
N ASN A 157 4.81 9.45 17.16
CA ASN A 157 5.67 10.49 17.70
C ASN A 157 6.56 9.93 18.84
N TYR A 158 7.72 9.39 18.51
CA TYR A 158 8.68 8.88 19.48
C TYR A 158 9.67 9.98 19.87
N THR A 159 9.28 10.86 20.80
CA THR A 159 10.15 11.96 21.22
C THR A 159 11.24 11.49 22.21
N GLN A 160 12.49 11.43 21.75
CA GLN A 160 13.65 11.35 22.65
C GLN A 160 14.56 12.59 22.52
N ALA A 161 15.10 13.05 23.65
CA ALA A 161 15.95 14.24 23.70
C ALA A 161 17.42 13.90 23.36
N TYR A 162 18.03 14.70 22.49
CA TYR A 162 19.38 14.48 21.98
C TYR A 162 20.46 15.39 22.59
N ASN A 163 21.68 14.85 22.66
CA ASN A 163 22.91 15.63 22.81
C ASN A 163 23.60 15.74 21.45
N TYR A 164 23.73 16.97 20.96
CA TYR A 164 24.28 17.30 19.64
C TYR A 164 25.80 17.10 19.58
N SER A 165 26.27 16.50 18.49
CA SER A 165 27.65 16.65 18.04
C SER A 165 27.65 17.28 16.65
N ALA A 166 28.31 18.43 16.52
CA ALA A 166 28.40 19.19 15.28
C ALA A 166 29.30 18.44 14.27
N LEU A 167 28.72 17.56 13.48
CA LEU A 167 29.29 17.13 12.21
C LEU A 167 28.62 17.93 11.08
N ASN A 168 29.26 17.98 9.91
CA ASN A 168 28.70 18.56 8.68
C ASN A 168 28.38 17.43 7.68
N PRO A 169 27.37 16.60 7.96
CA PRO A 169 26.90 15.64 6.99
C PRO A 169 26.33 16.35 5.74
N PRO A 170 26.50 15.74 4.56
CA PRO A 170 25.93 16.25 3.32
C PRO A 170 24.39 16.29 3.37
N GLU A 171 23.81 17.33 2.79
CA GLU A 171 22.34 17.44 2.68
C GLU A 171 21.75 16.23 1.95
N GLY A 172 20.62 15.75 2.43
CA GLY A 172 19.91 14.60 1.92
C GLY A 172 18.63 14.36 2.71
N ASP A 173 18.01 13.25 2.44
CA ASP A 173 17.00 12.65 3.30
C ASP A 173 17.65 11.47 4.04
N TYR A 174 17.28 11.28 5.30
CA TYR A 174 17.78 10.23 6.19
C TYR A 174 16.58 9.67 6.94
N GLY A 175 16.59 8.38 7.23
CA GLY A 175 15.53 7.80 8.04
C GLY A 175 15.62 8.22 9.51
N ASP A 176 14.71 7.66 10.30
CA ASP A 176 14.42 8.05 11.69
C ASP A 176 14.45 6.90 12.70
N ALA A 177 14.92 5.73 12.27
CA ALA A 177 15.03 4.58 13.15
C ALA A 177 16.10 4.82 14.24
N PRO A 178 15.86 4.36 15.50
CA PRO A 178 16.76 4.54 16.63
C PRO A 178 18.19 4.03 16.40
N ASP A 179 19.15 4.95 16.49
CA ASP A 179 20.57 4.70 16.30
C ASP A 179 21.34 5.21 17.52
N GLU A 180 21.54 4.32 18.50
CA GLU A 180 22.03 4.60 19.87
C GLU A 180 20.94 5.14 20.82
N GLN A 181 19.66 4.95 20.51
CA GLN A 181 18.51 5.25 21.39
C GLN A 181 17.70 3.99 21.67
N ASP A 182 16.75 4.04 22.61
CA ASP A 182 15.89 2.88 22.84
C ASP A 182 14.98 2.63 21.62
N ALA A 183 15.15 1.47 20.98
CA ALA A 183 14.26 0.97 19.93
C ALA A 183 13.02 0.30 20.53
N TYR A 184 13.23 -0.42 21.65
CA TYR A 184 12.19 -1.10 22.42
C TYR A 184 12.46 -0.92 23.91
N TYR A 185 11.54 -1.41 24.75
CA TYR A 185 11.67 -1.30 26.20
C TYR A 185 12.97 -1.93 26.73
N ASN A 186 13.89 -1.07 27.18
CA ASN A 186 15.26 -1.41 27.61
C ASN A 186 16.14 -2.07 26.53
N LEU A 187 15.88 -1.80 25.25
CA LEU A 187 16.71 -2.27 24.15
C LEU A 187 17.15 -1.10 23.30
N THR A 188 18.45 -0.84 23.28
CA THR A 188 19.06 0.18 22.43
C THR A 188 19.09 -0.27 20.98
N GLY A 189 18.47 0.52 20.11
CA GLY A 189 18.51 0.42 18.66
C GLY A 189 19.90 0.70 18.09
N LYS A 190 20.20 -0.04 17.04
CA LYS A 190 21.43 -0.02 16.26
C LYS A 190 21.08 0.00 14.78
N PHE A 191 20.02 0.73 14.43
CA PHE A 191 19.62 0.94 13.05
C PHE A 191 20.58 1.97 12.45
N PRO A 192 21.30 1.69 11.35
CA PRO A 192 22.23 2.65 10.75
C PRO A 192 21.47 3.83 10.14
N THR A 193 21.27 4.87 10.92
CA THR A 193 20.44 6.03 10.56
C THR A 193 21.29 7.28 10.50
N LEU A 194 22.20 7.46 11.46
CA LEU A 194 23.09 8.61 11.51
C LEU A 194 24.13 8.55 10.39
N TYR A 195 24.46 9.69 9.81
CA TYR A 195 25.50 9.74 8.79
C TYR A 195 26.83 9.14 9.27
N ASN A 196 27.22 9.40 10.51
CA ASN A 196 28.44 8.82 11.11
C ASN A 196 28.11 7.78 12.19
N THR A 197 27.17 6.89 11.87
CA THR A 197 26.81 5.76 12.73
C THR A 197 27.98 4.80 12.96
N SER A 198 28.05 4.24 14.17
CA SER A 198 28.94 3.11 14.49
C SER A 198 28.24 1.75 14.35
N ASN A 199 26.94 1.77 14.03
CA ASN A 199 26.08 0.59 14.02
C ASN A 199 25.96 -0.10 12.65
N SER A 200 26.49 0.50 11.58
CA SER A 200 26.65 -0.21 10.30
C SER A 200 27.64 -1.37 10.45
N ARG A 201 27.18 -2.58 10.10
CA ARG A 201 28.01 -3.80 10.05
C ARG A 201 29.04 -3.75 8.92
N PHE A 202 28.82 -2.88 7.94
CA PHE A 202 29.60 -2.75 6.72
C PHE A 202 30.40 -1.44 6.64
N ASN A 203 30.49 -0.70 7.76
CA ASN A 203 31.22 0.56 7.85
C ASN A 203 30.77 1.55 6.76
N GLN A 204 29.46 1.60 6.51
CA GLN A 204 28.80 2.60 5.68
C GLN A 204 28.16 3.65 6.59
N PRO A 205 27.90 4.87 6.08
CA PRO A 205 27.01 5.79 6.78
C PRO A 205 25.60 5.22 6.88
N GLY A 206 24.78 5.76 7.79
CA GLY A 206 23.34 5.49 7.77
C GLY A 206 22.74 5.79 6.40
N ALA A 207 21.68 5.07 6.03
CA ALA A 207 21.04 5.29 4.73
C ALA A 207 20.65 6.75 4.57
N ASN A 208 20.94 7.26 3.38
CA ASN A 208 20.55 8.61 3.01
C ASN A 208 20.35 8.72 1.51
N VAL A 209 19.52 9.67 1.10
CA VAL A 209 19.26 9.97 -0.31
C VAL A 209 19.60 11.42 -0.63
N ARG A 210 20.41 11.64 -1.67
CA ARG A 210 20.93 12.98 -2.00
C ARG A 210 19.93 13.87 -2.72
N ASN A 211 19.04 13.28 -3.49
CA ASN A 211 18.08 14.01 -4.30
C ASN A 211 16.67 13.41 -4.18
N THR A 212 15.88 14.04 -3.32
CA THR A 212 14.49 13.68 -3.04
C THR A 212 13.50 14.31 -4.01
N SER A 213 13.95 15.22 -4.88
CA SER A 213 13.05 15.96 -5.79
C SER A 213 12.50 15.14 -6.97
N HIS A 214 12.92 13.88 -7.14
CA HIS A 214 12.53 13.06 -8.28
C HIS A 214 11.41 12.06 -7.95
N ALA A 215 11.48 11.41 -6.80
CA ALA A 215 10.43 10.50 -6.34
C ALA A 215 10.47 10.40 -4.81
N MET A 216 9.30 10.18 -4.24
CA MET A 216 9.05 10.03 -2.81
C MET A 216 7.98 8.94 -2.60
N LEU A 217 8.05 8.28 -1.46
CA LEU A 217 6.94 7.64 -0.77
C LEU A 217 5.93 8.75 -0.38
N GLY A 218 4.65 8.41 -0.38
CA GLY A 218 3.62 9.41 -0.06
C GLY A 218 3.57 10.59 -1.06
N PHE A 219 3.59 11.83 -0.55
CA PHE A 219 3.31 13.05 -1.33
C PHE A 219 4.30 14.19 -1.14
N SER A 220 5.17 14.10 -0.15
CA SER A 220 6.14 15.09 0.26
C SER A 220 7.30 14.40 0.95
N VAL A 221 8.43 15.10 0.95
CA VAL A 221 9.70 14.60 1.48
C VAL A 221 10.44 15.80 2.06
N SER A 222 11.00 15.64 3.26
CA SER A 222 11.84 16.67 3.86
C SER A 222 13.29 16.54 3.36
N ARG A 223 14.11 17.56 3.62
CA ARG A 223 15.56 17.51 3.35
C ARG A 223 16.27 18.12 4.53
N GLU A 224 17.29 17.42 4.96
CA GLU A 224 17.99 17.67 6.19
C GLU A 224 19.49 17.44 6.02
N THR A 225 20.28 17.80 7.03
CA THR A 225 21.72 17.53 7.00
C THR A 225 22.08 16.20 7.65
N ASP A 226 21.34 15.73 8.66
CA ASP A 226 21.50 14.43 9.38
C ASP A 226 20.18 14.13 10.09
N ALA A 227 19.93 12.88 10.48
CA ALA A 227 18.76 12.48 11.31
C ALA A 227 18.68 13.19 12.69
N LYS A 228 19.72 13.93 13.07
CA LYS A 228 19.80 14.75 14.30
C LYS A 228 19.72 16.24 14.02
N ASP A 229 19.41 16.70 12.81
CA ASP A 229 19.35 18.12 12.47
C ASP A 229 18.20 18.80 13.25
N PRO A 230 18.45 19.83 14.10
CA PRO A 230 17.35 20.52 14.78
C PRO A 230 16.52 21.40 13.85
N ALA A 231 17.01 21.62 12.63
CA ALA A 231 16.45 22.54 11.65
C ALA A 231 15.81 21.79 10.48
N ASP A 232 15.08 20.71 10.78
CA ASP A 232 14.18 20.11 9.80
C ASP A 232 13.16 21.14 9.30
N ALA A 233 12.94 21.12 8.00
CA ALA A 233 12.01 21.97 7.29
C ALA A 233 10.54 21.67 7.66
N ASP A 234 10.23 20.46 8.09
CA ASP A 234 8.88 20.05 8.51
C ASP A 234 8.53 20.51 9.96
N GLY A 235 9.55 20.88 10.74
CA GLY A 235 9.44 21.37 12.11
C GLY A 235 9.47 20.30 13.20
N ALA A 236 9.70 19.03 12.89
CA ALA A 236 9.97 17.94 13.83
C ALA A 236 11.46 17.56 13.80
N PRO A 237 12.11 17.22 14.92
CA PRO A 237 13.42 16.58 14.86
C PRO A 237 13.25 15.18 14.27
N ASN A 238 14.01 14.85 13.24
CA ASN A 238 13.80 13.71 12.31
C ASN A 238 13.57 12.38 13.04
N LEU A 239 14.26 12.11 14.16
CA LEU A 239 14.01 10.94 15.01
C LEU A 239 12.62 10.92 15.72
N VAL A 240 11.65 11.66 15.19
CA VAL A 240 10.21 11.67 15.41
C VAL A 240 9.53 11.52 14.04
N ASP A 241 9.17 10.29 13.68
CA ASP A 241 8.27 9.91 12.56
C ASP A 241 6.99 10.78 12.59
N ASN A 242 6.98 11.83 11.76
CA ASN A 242 5.99 12.92 11.76
C ASN A 242 5.67 13.48 10.36
N ASP A 243 6.19 12.85 9.31
CA ASP A 243 5.77 13.02 7.92
C ASP A 243 4.37 12.39 7.73
N TYR A 244 3.35 13.18 8.07
CA TYR A 244 1.95 12.72 8.11
C TYR A 244 1.34 12.30 6.76
N ASP A 245 2.10 12.36 5.67
CA ASP A 245 1.61 12.08 4.32
C ASP A 245 1.91 10.67 3.82
N ASP A 246 2.67 9.89 4.60
CA ASP A 246 3.02 8.53 4.25
C ASP A 246 1.91 7.54 4.57
N ARG A 247 1.23 7.11 3.49
CA ARG A 247 0.20 6.08 3.53
C ARG A 247 0.85 4.73 3.28
N MET A 248 1.05 3.96 4.34
CA MET A 248 1.50 2.58 4.24
C MET A 248 0.56 1.60 4.96
N PHE A 249 0.37 0.43 4.36
CA PHE A 249 -0.37 -0.68 4.97
C PHE A 249 0.49 -1.94 5.04
N VAL A 250 0.30 -2.68 6.13
CA VAL A 250 0.65 -4.10 6.18
C VAL A 250 -0.58 -4.92 5.86
N ILE A 251 -0.49 -5.76 4.84
CA ILE A 251 -1.53 -6.71 4.42
C ILE A 251 -1.10 -8.09 4.91
N ILE A 252 -1.82 -8.69 5.84
CA ILE A 252 -1.48 -9.95 6.48
C ILE A 252 -2.49 -11.03 6.10
N GLU A 253 -1.98 -12.13 5.57
CA GLU A 253 -2.73 -13.35 5.32
C GLU A 253 -1.96 -14.54 5.91
N ASN A 254 -2.51 -15.17 6.94
CA ASN A 254 -1.86 -16.24 7.70
C ASN A 254 -0.48 -15.80 8.24
N THR A 255 0.58 -16.47 7.80
CA THR A 255 1.98 -16.21 8.17
C THR A 255 2.71 -15.32 7.16
N THR A 256 2.01 -14.84 6.13
CA THR A 256 2.59 -14.01 5.07
C THR A 256 2.08 -12.58 5.16
N ALA A 257 2.92 -11.63 4.79
CA ALA A 257 2.52 -10.24 4.63
C ALA A 257 2.94 -9.68 3.28
N ARG A 258 2.28 -8.60 2.87
CA ARG A 258 2.68 -7.68 1.80
C ARG A 258 2.63 -6.26 2.37
N LEU A 259 3.35 -5.34 1.76
CA LEU A 259 3.20 -3.92 2.04
C LEU A 259 2.46 -3.26 0.88
N ALA A 260 1.65 -2.25 1.20
CA ALA A 260 1.08 -1.34 0.22
C ALA A 260 1.43 0.10 0.58
N PHE A 261 1.99 0.87 -0.34
CA PHE A 261 2.35 2.26 -0.11
C PHE A 261 2.24 3.07 -1.40
N ASP A 262 2.04 4.38 -1.26
CA ASP A 262 1.98 5.29 -2.39
C ASP A 262 3.40 5.73 -2.79
N VAL A 263 3.66 5.77 -4.09
CA VAL A 263 4.90 6.33 -4.67
C VAL A 263 4.53 7.46 -5.61
N THR A 264 5.07 8.65 -5.35
CA THR A 264 4.91 9.83 -6.18
C THR A 264 6.20 10.11 -6.95
N VAL A 265 6.11 10.18 -8.28
CA VAL A 265 7.23 10.59 -9.15
C VAL A 265 7.00 12.00 -9.66
N ASP A 266 7.93 12.91 -9.38
CA ASP A 266 7.81 14.32 -9.73
C ASP A 266 7.76 14.51 -11.26
N PRO A 267 6.94 15.43 -11.81
CA PRO A 267 6.87 15.69 -13.25
C PRO A 267 8.20 16.12 -13.90
N SER A 268 9.16 16.63 -13.12
CA SER A 268 10.49 17.03 -13.57
C SER A 268 11.54 15.93 -13.46
N ALA A 269 11.20 14.79 -12.86
CA ALA A 269 12.10 13.66 -12.73
C ALA A 269 12.57 13.17 -14.11
N PRO A 270 13.85 12.82 -14.26
CA PRO A 270 14.33 12.13 -15.46
C PRO A 270 13.73 10.71 -15.53
N ASP A 271 13.69 10.15 -16.75
CA ASP A 271 13.36 8.74 -16.95
C ASP A 271 14.45 7.86 -16.32
N MET A 272 14.08 7.15 -15.25
CA MET A 272 14.98 6.35 -14.41
C MET A 272 14.29 5.06 -13.99
N THR A 273 15.10 4.07 -13.65
CA THR A 273 14.61 2.86 -13.00
C THR A 273 14.47 3.09 -11.51
N TRP A 274 13.36 2.67 -10.92
CA TRP A 274 13.09 2.78 -9.49
C TRP A 274 13.03 1.41 -8.83
N TYR A 275 13.65 1.33 -7.66
CA TYR A 275 13.75 0.14 -6.83
C TYR A 275 13.25 0.42 -5.42
N VAL A 276 12.54 -0.54 -4.84
CA VAL A 276 12.17 -0.54 -3.42
C VAL A 276 12.92 -1.63 -2.68
N ASN A 277 13.45 -1.28 -1.51
CA ASN A 277 13.97 -2.22 -0.52
C ASN A 277 13.26 -2.00 0.81
N VAL A 278 13.02 -3.08 1.55
CA VAL A 278 12.35 -3.00 2.86
C VAL A 278 13.09 -3.84 3.89
N LEU A 279 13.36 -3.25 5.05
CA LEU A 279 13.86 -3.94 6.24
C LEU A 279 12.82 -3.92 7.35
N ILE A 280 12.66 -5.01 8.10
CA ILE A 280 11.79 -5.07 9.28
C ILE A 280 12.52 -5.85 10.37
N ASP A 281 12.66 -5.27 11.56
CA ASP A 281 13.24 -5.93 12.75
C ASP A 281 12.22 -6.90 13.37
N LEU A 282 11.98 -8.01 12.65
CA LEU A 282 10.94 -8.98 12.94
C LEU A 282 11.22 -9.77 14.23
N ASP A 283 12.49 -9.89 14.63
CA ASP A 283 12.85 -10.53 15.89
C ASP A 283 13.12 -9.54 17.05
N GLN A 284 12.87 -8.24 16.81
CA GLN A 284 12.90 -7.16 17.80
C GLN A 284 14.21 -7.11 18.58
N ASN A 285 15.33 -7.37 17.89
CA ASN A 285 16.65 -7.39 18.51
C ASN A 285 17.31 -6.00 18.53
N GLY A 286 16.71 -5.01 17.88
CA GLY A 286 17.20 -3.64 17.80
C GLY A 286 18.24 -3.43 16.71
N SER A 287 18.34 -4.31 15.72
CA SER A 287 19.22 -4.15 14.56
C SER A 287 18.68 -4.92 13.38
N TRP A 288 18.72 -4.33 12.17
CA TRP A 288 18.38 -5.07 10.96
C TRP A 288 19.50 -6.02 10.56
N GLN A 289 19.28 -7.30 10.83
CA GLN A 289 20.16 -8.39 10.46
C GLN A 289 19.36 -9.68 10.43
N ASN A 290 19.59 -10.49 9.41
CA ASN A 290 19.00 -11.82 9.34
C ASN A 290 19.35 -12.62 10.60
N GLY A 291 18.33 -12.93 11.38
CA GLY A 291 18.41 -13.61 12.67
C GLY A 291 17.56 -14.86 12.66
N THR A 292 16.55 -14.89 13.52
CA THR A 292 15.56 -15.98 13.50
C THR A 292 14.58 -15.87 12.34
N MET A 293 14.55 -14.69 11.70
CA MET A 293 13.74 -14.33 10.55
C MET A 293 14.59 -13.54 9.55
N GLU A 294 14.14 -13.53 8.29
CA GLU A 294 14.72 -12.68 7.25
C GLU A 294 14.16 -11.27 7.43
N GLU A 295 15.05 -10.30 7.64
CA GLU A 295 14.67 -8.93 7.96
C GLU A 295 14.74 -8.04 6.73
N TRP A 296 15.55 -8.38 5.72
CA TRP A 296 15.51 -7.77 4.39
C TRP A 296 14.41 -8.38 3.53
N VAL A 297 13.16 -8.03 3.86
CA VAL A 297 11.97 -8.71 3.36
C VAL A 297 11.63 -8.40 1.91
N ILE A 298 12.03 -7.24 1.39
CA ILE A 298 11.89 -6.86 -0.03
C ILE A 298 13.25 -6.44 -0.57
N VAL A 299 13.71 -7.15 -1.60
CA VAL A 299 15.04 -6.97 -2.19
C VAL A 299 14.91 -6.44 -3.61
N ASN A 300 15.39 -5.20 -3.82
CA ASN A 300 15.52 -4.56 -5.13
C ASN A 300 14.27 -4.72 -6.02
N LEU A 301 13.08 -4.51 -5.46
CA LEU A 301 11.83 -4.61 -6.20
C LEU A 301 11.78 -3.50 -7.24
N ASN A 302 11.91 -3.86 -8.52
CA ASN A 302 11.78 -2.90 -9.62
C ASN A 302 10.31 -2.51 -9.80
N ILE A 303 9.99 -1.23 -9.64
CA ILE A 303 8.63 -0.67 -9.75
C ILE A 303 8.46 0.24 -10.97
N THR A 304 9.44 0.28 -11.87
CA THR A 304 9.49 1.24 -12.99
C THR A 304 8.30 1.13 -13.93
N ASP A 305 7.81 -0.10 -14.15
CA ASP A 305 6.64 -0.33 -15.01
C ASP A 305 5.31 0.02 -14.30
N ASN A 306 5.34 0.24 -12.98
CA ASN A 306 4.18 0.58 -12.15
C ASN A 306 4.04 2.09 -11.93
N VAL A 307 5.14 2.84 -11.99
CA VAL A 307 5.15 4.28 -11.76
C VAL A 307 5.36 5.06 -13.05
N SER A 308 4.72 6.21 -13.16
CA SER A 308 4.91 7.12 -14.29
C SER A 308 5.31 8.51 -13.79
N ILE A 309 6.10 9.22 -14.58
CA ILE A 309 6.49 10.60 -14.28
C ILE A 309 5.22 11.46 -14.12
N GLY A 310 5.13 12.18 -13.00
CA GLY A 310 4.01 13.06 -12.67
C GLY A 310 2.77 12.33 -12.14
N THR A 311 2.90 11.08 -11.69
CA THR A 311 1.80 10.32 -11.08
C THR A 311 2.14 9.89 -9.66
N THR A 312 1.10 9.70 -8.87
CA THR A 312 1.14 8.91 -7.63
C THR A 312 0.49 7.56 -7.93
N THR A 313 1.19 6.47 -7.62
CA THR A 313 0.69 5.10 -7.79
C THR A 313 0.87 4.33 -6.49
N THR A 314 -0.14 3.56 -6.08
CA THR A 314 0.03 2.59 -4.99
C THR A 314 0.79 1.37 -5.48
N ILE A 315 1.86 1.01 -4.78
CA ILE A 315 2.64 -0.20 -4.99
C ILE A 315 2.24 -1.23 -3.95
N ILE A 316 1.98 -2.46 -4.37
CA ILE A 316 1.79 -3.61 -3.49
C ILE A 316 2.95 -4.59 -3.70
N THR A 317 3.67 -4.90 -2.62
CA THR A 317 4.86 -5.75 -2.70
C THR A 317 4.49 -7.24 -2.91
N PRO A 318 5.45 -8.06 -3.38
CA PRO A 318 5.36 -9.50 -3.21
C PRO A 318 5.17 -9.91 -1.74
N GLY A 319 4.65 -11.12 -1.55
CA GLY A 319 4.46 -11.70 -0.21
C GLY A 319 5.80 -12.14 0.41
N PHE A 320 5.98 -11.83 1.69
CA PHE A 320 7.11 -12.27 2.50
C PHE A 320 6.64 -12.94 3.80
N THR A 321 7.53 -13.63 4.50
CA THR A 321 7.19 -14.30 5.77
C THR A 321 7.08 -13.26 6.88
N TRP A 322 5.88 -13.06 7.40
CA TRP A 322 5.60 -12.11 8.48
C TRP A 322 5.83 -12.74 9.86
N TRP A 323 5.41 -14.00 10.03
CA TRP A 323 5.43 -14.66 11.34
C TRP A 323 5.78 -16.12 11.22
N ASN A 324 6.74 -16.58 12.02
CA ASN A 324 7.16 -17.98 12.07
C ASN A 324 6.61 -18.77 13.28
N GLY A 325 5.76 -18.15 14.10
CA GLY A 325 5.22 -18.77 15.33
C GLY A 325 5.96 -18.39 16.62
N SER A 326 7.13 -17.75 16.56
CA SER A 326 8.01 -17.59 17.74
C SER A 326 7.89 -16.23 18.42
N VAL A 327 7.88 -15.14 17.63
CA VAL A 327 7.81 -13.75 18.12
C VAL A 327 6.71 -13.06 17.32
N ASN A 328 5.80 -12.35 17.99
CA ASN A 328 4.85 -11.49 17.28
C ASN A 328 5.64 -10.28 16.76
N PRO A 329 5.74 -10.05 15.44
CA PRO A 329 6.56 -8.99 14.82
C PRO A 329 5.97 -7.58 15.01
N SER A 330 5.27 -7.34 16.12
CA SER A 330 4.72 -6.04 16.45
C SER A 330 4.84 -5.74 17.94
N PRO A 331 5.30 -4.52 18.32
CA PRO A 331 5.77 -3.46 17.42
C PRO A 331 7.14 -3.76 16.81
N SER A 332 7.44 -3.29 15.60
CA SER A 332 8.74 -3.48 14.95
C SER A 332 9.18 -2.25 14.18
N TRP A 333 10.49 -1.97 14.18
CA TRP A 333 11.06 -0.93 13.32
C TRP A 333 11.21 -1.43 11.89
N MET A 334 10.75 -0.62 10.95
CA MET A 334 10.81 -0.88 9.51
C MET A 334 11.52 0.25 8.80
N ARG A 335 12.28 -0.07 7.75
CA ARG A 335 12.80 0.90 6.78
C ARG A 335 12.25 0.59 5.40
N VAL A 336 11.85 1.62 4.67
CA VAL A 336 11.55 1.56 3.24
C VAL A 336 12.49 2.50 2.50
N LEU A 337 13.28 1.94 1.59
CA LEU A 337 14.14 2.71 0.70
C LEU A 337 13.53 2.68 -0.70
N LEU A 338 13.13 3.86 -1.17
CA LEU A 338 12.89 4.13 -2.59
C LEU A 338 14.17 4.69 -3.20
N SER A 339 14.69 4.08 -4.26
CA SER A 339 15.94 4.53 -4.86
C SER A 339 15.99 4.30 -6.36
N ASN A 340 16.74 5.16 -7.06
CA ASN A 340 17.05 4.95 -8.47
C ASN A 340 18.20 3.94 -8.72
N GLU A 341 18.72 3.32 -7.66
CA GLU A 341 19.77 2.30 -7.74
C GLU A 341 19.48 1.11 -6.83
N THR A 342 20.00 -0.07 -7.21
CA THR A 342 19.88 -1.28 -6.40
C THR A 342 20.82 -1.24 -5.19
N VAL A 343 20.37 -1.79 -4.07
CA VAL A 343 21.25 -2.17 -2.96
C VAL A 343 22.15 -3.33 -3.42
N ASN A 344 23.46 -3.21 -3.21
CA ASN A 344 24.44 -4.20 -3.64
C ASN A 344 24.41 -5.45 -2.74
N GLU A 345 23.56 -6.42 -3.09
CA GLU A 345 23.37 -7.67 -2.36
C GLU A 345 24.69 -8.38 -2.02
N THR A 346 25.66 -8.44 -2.95
CA THR A 346 26.94 -9.12 -2.71
C THR A 346 27.79 -8.40 -1.66
N PHE A 347 27.79 -7.06 -1.66
CA PHE A 347 28.50 -6.28 -0.66
C PHE A 347 27.93 -6.52 0.75
N TYR A 348 26.61 -6.64 0.86
CA TYR A 348 25.90 -6.88 2.12
C TYR A 348 25.74 -8.37 2.47
N ASN A 349 26.38 -9.29 1.75
CA ASN A 349 26.21 -10.74 1.94
C ASN A 349 24.74 -11.21 1.91
N ASN A 350 23.89 -10.58 1.10
CA ASN A 350 22.44 -10.78 1.03
C ASN A 350 21.71 -10.49 2.35
N ASP A 351 22.21 -9.54 3.13
CA ASP A 351 21.71 -9.19 4.45
C ASP A 351 21.99 -7.69 4.70
N TRP A 352 21.29 -6.83 3.96
CA TRP A 352 21.42 -5.38 4.08
C TRP A 352 21.05 -4.94 5.49
N ASP A 353 21.90 -4.11 6.12
CA ASP A 353 21.70 -3.63 7.48
C ASP A 353 21.02 -2.26 7.54
N GLY A 354 20.52 -1.75 6.40
CA GLY A 354 19.91 -0.43 6.30
C GLY A 354 20.91 0.69 6.05
N SER A 355 22.22 0.45 5.99
CA SER A 355 23.21 1.51 5.74
C SER A 355 23.44 1.79 4.24
N GLY A 356 23.89 2.99 3.85
CA GLY A 356 24.21 3.27 2.44
C GLY A 356 24.14 4.75 2.05
N ASN A 357 24.52 5.08 0.81
CA ASN A 357 24.22 6.38 0.22
C ASN A 357 23.58 6.17 -1.14
N PHE A 358 22.49 6.87 -1.38
CA PHE A 358 21.71 6.75 -2.60
C PHE A 358 21.58 8.07 -3.34
N SER A 359 21.61 8.01 -4.67
CA SER A 359 21.66 9.23 -5.48
C SER A 359 20.32 9.97 -5.56
N SER A 360 19.21 9.25 -5.57
CA SER A 360 17.86 9.83 -5.71
C SER A 360 16.75 8.88 -5.22
N GLY A 361 15.66 9.44 -4.69
CA GLY A 361 14.59 8.73 -3.98
C GLY A 361 14.44 9.21 -2.54
N GLU A 362 14.11 8.32 -1.61
CA GLU A 362 13.81 8.59 -0.19
C GLU A 362 14.05 7.35 0.69
N VAL A 363 14.32 7.58 1.98
CA VAL A 363 14.47 6.59 3.05
C VAL A 363 13.50 6.92 4.16
N GLU A 364 12.48 6.09 4.33
CA GLU A 364 11.51 6.25 5.40
C GLU A 364 11.63 5.15 6.45
N ASP A 365 11.48 5.53 7.73
CA ASP A 365 11.48 4.60 8.84
C ASP A 365 10.20 4.68 9.66
N PHE A 366 9.58 3.52 9.88
CA PHE A 366 8.32 3.43 10.60
C PHE A 366 8.46 2.62 11.86
N PHE A 367 7.82 3.09 12.94
CA PHE A 367 7.58 2.24 14.10
C PHE A 367 6.23 1.52 13.98
N VAL A 368 6.28 0.33 13.38
CA VAL A 368 5.09 -0.42 12.97
C VAL A 368 4.37 -1.03 14.17
N PHE A 369 3.22 -0.46 14.52
CA PHE A 369 2.24 -1.08 15.42
C PHE A 369 1.12 -1.75 14.62
N LEU A 370 0.97 -3.05 14.83
CA LEU A 370 -0.21 -3.79 14.43
C LEU A 370 -1.17 -3.75 15.61
N THR A 371 -1.95 -2.68 15.68
CA THR A 371 -3.07 -2.58 16.63
C THR A 371 -4.38 -2.75 15.88
N GLU A 372 -5.31 -3.51 16.46
CA GLU A 372 -6.74 -3.38 16.17
C GLU A 372 -7.30 -2.11 16.81
#